data_AF-A0A3C8C8R9-F1
#
_entry.id   AF-A0A3C8C8R9-F1
#
_cell.length_a   1.000
_cell.length_b   1.000
_cell.length_c   1.000
_cell.angle_alpha   90.00
_cell.angle_beta   90.00
_cell.angle_gamma   90.00
#
_symmetry.space_group_name_H-M   'P 1'
#
loop_
_entity.id
_entity.type
_entity.pdbx_description
1 polymer ?
#
loop_
_entity_poly.entity_id
_entity_poly.type
_entity_poly.pdbx_seq_one_letter_code
_entity_poly.pdbx_strand_id
1 'polypeptide(L)' 'VYLGGGIAPKILPLLKEGNFMAAFLAKGRFEKYLSEIPVKVVIDETAPLLGAAQYAVGNIY' A
#
# COMPACT_ATOMS: atom_id res chain seq x y z
N VAL A 1 1.59 -5.52 -2.20
CA VAL A 1 2.09 -4.35 -1.44
C VAL A 1 0.91 -3.47 -1.05
N TYR A 2 0.87 -2.98 0.19
CA TYR A 2 -0.15 -2.04 0.65
C TYR A 2 0.48 -0.70 1.02
N LEU A 3 -0.06 0.38 0.47
CA LEU A 3 0.28 1.76 0.84
C LEU A 3 -0.68 2.20 1.94
N GLY A 4 -0.16 2.26 3.16
CA GLY A 4 -0.85 2.86 4.31
C GLY A 4 -0.34 4.27 4.62
N GLY A 5 -0.85 4.85 5.70
CA GLY A 5 -0.46 6.17 6.17
C GLY A 5 -1.41 7.28 5.70
N GLY A 6 -1.46 8.37 6.46
CA GLY A 6 -2.52 9.38 6.31
C GLY A 6 -2.49 10.18 5.01
N ILE A 7 -1.33 10.31 4.34
CA ILE A 7 -1.25 11.08 3.09
C ILE A 7 -1.73 10.29 1.88
N ALA A 8 -1.55 8.96 1.87
CA ALA A 8 -1.81 8.14 0.69
C ALA A 8 -3.29 8.18 0.22
N PRO A 9 -4.31 8.10 1.10
CA PRO A 9 -5.70 8.32 0.70
C PRO A 9 -5.98 9.75 0.19
N LYS A 10 -5.32 10.75 0.78
CA LYS A 10 -5.52 12.17 0.45
C LYS A 10 -4.99 12.55 -0.94
N ILE A 11 -3.93 11.89 -1.39
CA ILE A 11 -3.33 12.07 -2.72
C ILE A 11 -3.72 10.97 -3.70
N LEU A 12 -4.82 10.25 -3.46
CA LEU A 12 -5.26 9.14 -4.33
C LEU A 12 -5.38 9.53 -5.82
N PRO A 13 -5.89 10.73 -6.20
CA PRO A 13 -5.88 11.14 -7.60
C PRO A 13 -4.48 11.15 -8.22
N LEU A 14 -3.48 11.69 -7.51
CA LEU A 14 -2.09 11.73 -7.95
C LEU A 14 -1.48 10.32 -8.06
N LEU A 15 -1.79 9.42 -7.12
CA LEU A 15 -1.33 8.03 -7.17
C LEU A 15 -1.91 7.27 -8.38
N LYS A 16 -3.11 7.64 -8.83
CA LYS A 16 -3.76 7.05 -10.01
C LYS A 16 -3.21 7.56 -11.34
N GLU A 17 -2.41 8.63 -11.35
CA GLU A 17 -1.74 9.13 -12.56
C GLU A 17 -0.67 8.17 -13.10
N GLY A 18 -0.26 7.16 -12.32
CA GLY A 18 0.62 6.08 -12.79
C GLY A 18 2.11 6.32 -12.57
N ASN A 19 2.53 7.55 -12.24
CA ASN A 19 3.93 7.89 -11.93
C ASN A 19 4.52 7.01 -10.81
N PHE A 20 3.71 6.70 -9.79
CA PHE A 20 4.12 5.78 -8.72
C PHE A 20 4.42 4.37 -9.26
N MET A 21 3.53 3.81 -10.08
CA MET A 21 3.70 2.47 -10.62
C MET A 21 4.87 2.40 -11.59
N ALA A 22 5.08 3.42 -12.43
CA ALA A 22 6.24 3.51 -13.31
C ALA A 22 7.56 3.46 -12.50
N ALA A 23 7.66 4.23 -11.41
CA ALA A 23 8.83 4.22 -10.54
C ALA A 23 8.99 2.91 -9.75
N PHE A 24 7.89 2.29 -9.32
CA PHE A 24 7.89 0.99 -8.65
C PHE A 24 8.43 -0.12 -9.56
N LEU A 25 8.02 -0.11 -10.84
CA LEU A 25 8.41 -1.10 -11.84
C LEU A 25 9.82 -0.87 -12.40
N ALA A 26 10.38 0.34 -12.29
CA ALA A 26 11.71 0.71 -12.78
C ALA A 26 12.86 0.04 -11.99
N LYS A 27 12.94 -1.30 -12.08
CA LYS A 27 13.91 -2.19 -11.42
C LYS A 27 14.56 -3.17 -12.40
N GLY A 28 14.71 -2.77 -13.66
CA GLY A 28 15.42 -3.52 -14.71
C GLY A 28 14.90 -4.96 -14.84
N ARG A 29 15.77 -5.95 -14.69
CA ARG A 29 15.41 -7.38 -14.79
C ARG A 29 14.27 -7.83 -13.87
N PHE A 30 13.97 -7.09 -12.80
CA PHE A 30 12.89 -7.41 -11.87
C PHE A 30 11.54 -6.79 -12.27
N GLU A 31 11.49 -5.94 -13.30
CA GLU A 31 10.25 -5.27 -13.75
C GLU A 31 9.12 -6.27 -13.97
N LYS A 32 9.38 -7.34 -14.72
CA LYS A 32 8.37 -8.39 -14.99
C LYS A 32 7.83 -9.01 -13.71
N TYR A 33 8.73 -9.39 -12.79
CA TYR A 33 8.33 -9.97 -11.51
C TYR A 33 7.50 -9.00 -10.67
N LEU A 34 7.91 -7.73 -10.61
CA LEU A 34 7.18 -6.70 -9.85
C LEU A 34 5.83 -6.34 -10.48
N SER A 35 5.68 -6.49 -11.80
CA SER A 35 4.41 -6.23 -12.50
C SER A 35 3.28 -7.17 -12.07
N GLU A 36 3.62 -8.35 -11.56
CA GLU A 36 2.68 -9.34 -11.04
C GLU A 36 2.28 -9.05 -9.58
N ILE A 37 2.96 -8.12 -8.90
CA ILE A 37 2.69 -7.79 -7.50
C ILE A 37 1.67 -6.64 -7.43
N PRO A 38 0.47 -6.86 -6.88
CA PRO A 38 -0.52 -5.79 -6.77
C PRO A 38 -0.08 -4.76 -5.72
N VAL A 39 -0.19 -3.48 -6.07
CA VAL A 39 -0.09 -2.34 -5.15
C VAL A 39 -1.49 -1.83 -4.86
N LYS A 40 -1.85 -1.73 -3.57
CA LYS A 40 -3.17 -1.28 -3.11
C LYS A 40 -3.02 -0.15 -2.09
N VAL A 41 -3.88 0.86 -2.15
CA VAL A 41 -3.95 1.91 -1.14
C VAL A 41 -4.99 1.52 -0.10
N VAL A 42 -4.63 1.57 1.18
CA VAL A 42 -5.58 1.37 2.28
C VAL A 42 -6.38 2.65 2.47
N ILE A 43 -7.66 2.62 2.13
CA ILE A 43 -8.56 3.78 2.21
C ILE A 43 -9.32 3.87 3.54
N ASP A 44 -9.29 2.81 4.35
CA ASP A 44 -9.92 2.77 5.66
C ASP A 44 -9.04 3.50 6.68
N GLU A 45 -9.49 4.68 7.13
CA GLU A 45 -8.79 5.50 8.13
C GLU A 45 -8.70 4.83 9.50
N THR A 46 -9.54 3.83 9.79
CA THR A 46 -9.53 3.08 11.05
C THR A 46 -8.55 1.91 11.05
N ALA A 47 -7.96 1.56 9.90
CA ALA A 47 -7.03 0.44 9.76
C ALA A 47 -5.89 0.42 10.81
N PRO A 48 -5.25 1.56 11.17
CA PRO A 48 -4.24 1.58 12.24
C PRO A 48 -4.81 1.17 13.61
N LEU A 49 -6.02 1.60 13.94
CA LEU A 49 -6.68 1.26 15.21
C LEU A 49 -7.11 -0.21 15.24
N LEU A 50 -7.61 -0.73 14.12
CA LEU A 50 -7.94 -2.16 14.00
C LEU A 50 -6.70 -3.04 14.20
N GLY A 51 -5.57 -2.65 13.63
CA GLY A 51 -4.30 -3.34 13.85
C GLY A 51 -3.86 -3.29 15.32
N ALA A 52 -3.97 -2.12 15.96
CA ALA A 52 -3.64 -1.96 17.38
C ALA A 52 -4.55 -2.80 18.29
N ALA A 53 -5.85 -2.86 17.99
CA ALA A 53 -6.81 -3.69 18.72
C ALA A 53 -6.47 -5.18 18.60
N GLN A 54 -6.18 -5.67 17.39
CA GLN A 54 -5.76 -7.06 17.17
C GLN A 54 -4.46 -7.40 17.92
N TYR A 55 -3.51 -6.46 17.94
CA TYR A 55 -2.27 -6.60 18.71
C TYR A 55 -2.55 -6.73 20.21
N ALA A 56 -3.39 -5.84 20.76
CA ALA A 56 -3.72 -5.83 22.18
C ALA A 56 -4.46 -7.09 22.63
N VAL A 57 -5.33 -7.64 21.77
CA VAL A 57 -6.08 -8.89 22.05
C VAL A 57 -5.17 -10.14 21.94
N GLY A 58 -3.96 -10.01 21.39
CA GLY A 58 -3.03 -11.13 21.21
C GLY A 58 -3.40 -12.03 20.02
N ASN A 59 -4.25 -11.56 19.12
CA ASN A 59 -4.69 -12.28 17.92
C ASN A 59 -3.66 -12.22 16.77
N ILE A 60 -2.41 -11.91 17.09
CA ILE A 60 -1.32 -11.92 16.14
C ILE A 60 -0.46 -13.10 16.55
N TYR A 61 -0.56 -14.18 15.76
CA TYR A 61 -0.08 -15.56 15.97
C TYR A 61 -1.06 -16.50 16.64
#